data_AF-A0A4Q6AEH3-F1
#
_entry.id   AF-A0A4Q6AEH3-F1
#
_cell.length_a   1.000
_cell.length_b   1.000
_cell.length_c   1.000
_cell.angle_alpha   90.00
_cell.angle_beta   90.00
_cell.angle_gamma   90.00
#
_symmetry.space_group_name_H-M   'P 1'
#
loop_
_entity.id
_entity.type
_entity.pdbx_description
1 polymer ?
#
loop_
_entity_poly.entity_id
_entity_poly.type
_entity_poly.pdbx_seq_one_letter_code
_entity_poly.pdbx_strand_id
1 'polypeptide(L)'
;GAKGEFSGDLRWHIKNVIVGTMRNWSRIALEWNLANDPTFGPHTPGGCTECKGALTIANGVTRNVAYYIIAHAAKFVPPGSVRIGSNIAGNIHNVAFKTPENKIVVVAVNDGNQPVNFNIRYKEQWAPISLAGGAVGTFVW
;
A
#
# COMPACT_ATOMS: atom_id res chain seq x y z
N GLY A 1 -8.45 7.38 -9.29
CA GLY A 1 -9.65 8.24 -9.47
C GLY A 1 -10.77 7.45 -10.13
N ALA A 2 -11.89 8.08 -10.52
CA ALA A 2 -13.03 7.37 -11.14
C ALA A 2 -12.66 6.63 -12.45
N LYS A 3 -11.66 7.12 -13.19
CA LYS A 3 -11.17 6.57 -14.47
C LYS A 3 -9.98 5.61 -14.33
N GLY A 4 -9.60 5.26 -13.11
CA GLY A 4 -8.42 4.43 -12.84
C GLY A 4 -8.74 2.93 -12.86
N GLU A 5 -7.73 2.13 -13.18
CA GLU A 5 -7.80 0.67 -13.20
C GLU A 5 -7.21 0.09 -11.91
N PHE A 6 -7.90 -0.89 -11.30
CA PHE A 6 -7.54 -1.39 -9.97
C PHE A 6 -6.08 -1.84 -9.87
N SER A 7 -5.63 -2.68 -10.82
CA SER A 7 -4.29 -3.28 -10.79
C SER A 7 -3.18 -2.24 -10.95
N GLY A 8 -3.32 -1.34 -11.94
CA GLY A 8 -2.35 -0.29 -12.20
C GLY A 8 -2.25 0.71 -11.05
N ASP A 9 -3.41 1.17 -10.56
CA ASP A 9 -3.49 2.13 -9.46
C ASP A 9 -2.94 1.52 -8.16
N LEU A 10 -3.28 0.26 -7.83
CA LEU A 10 -2.78 -0.41 -6.62
C LEU A 10 -1.25 -0.47 -6.61
N ARG A 11 -0.66 -0.96 -7.71
CA ARG A 11 0.80 -1.04 -7.87
C ARG A 11 1.44 0.33 -7.71
N TRP A 12 0.93 1.32 -8.44
CA TRP A 12 1.49 2.67 -8.43
C TRP A 12 1.37 3.33 -7.05
N HIS A 13 0.20 3.23 -6.40
CA HIS A 13 -0.03 3.86 -5.10
C HIS A 13 0.80 3.20 -3.99
N ILE A 14 0.94 1.86 -3.95
CA ILE A 14 1.86 1.24 -2.98
C ILE A 14 3.30 1.71 -3.21
N LYS A 15 3.77 1.69 -4.46
CA LYS A 15 5.14 2.09 -4.78
C LYS A 15 5.42 3.55 -4.40
N ASN A 16 4.52 4.47 -4.74
CA ASN A 16 4.79 5.90 -4.65
C ASN A 16 4.22 6.53 -3.36
N VAL A 17 3.00 6.20 -2.97
CA VAL A 17 2.31 6.81 -1.80
C VAL A 17 2.72 6.13 -0.50
N ILE A 18 2.76 4.79 -0.44
CA ILE A 18 3.13 4.09 0.80
C ILE A 18 4.65 3.95 0.89
N VAL A 19 5.25 3.16 0.00
CA VAL A 19 6.69 2.87 0.02
C VAL A 19 7.50 4.16 -0.21
N GLY A 20 7.16 4.94 -1.25
CA GLY A 20 7.89 6.14 -1.62
C GLY A 20 7.93 7.18 -0.51
N THR A 21 6.78 7.57 0.06
CA THR A 21 6.75 8.59 1.11
C THR A 21 7.49 8.15 2.37
N MET A 22 7.33 6.89 2.81
CA MET A 22 7.93 6.39 4.04
C MET A 22 9.44 6.15 3.89
N ARG A 23 9.92 5.79 2.70
CA ARG A 23 11.37 5.77 2.41
C ARG A 23 11.94 7.18 2.26
N ASN A 24 11.10 8.17 1.97
CA ASN A 24 11.47 9.59 1.85
C ASN A 24 11.09 10.39 3.11
N TRP A 25 11.29 9.79 4.29
CA TRP A 25 11.20 10.42 5.61
C TRP A 25 9.82 10.87 6.08
N SER A 26 8.77 10.68 5.29
CA SER A 26 7.42 10.90 5.80
C SER A 26 7.12 9.91 6.92
N ARG A 27 6.52 10.42 8.00
CA ARG A 27 6.04 9.60 9.12
C ARG A 27 4.60 9.13 8.91
N ILE A 28 3.92 9.66 7.89
CA ILE A 28 2.47 9.51 7.68
C ILE A 28 2.19 9.44 6.16
N ALA A 29 1.25 8.57 5.76
CA ALA A 29 0.59 8.63 4.47
C ALA A 29 -0.93 8.69 4.71
N LEU A 30 -1.61 9.64 4.08
CA LEU A 30 -3.05 9.83 4.17
C LEU A 30 -3.65 9.78 2.77
N GLU A 31 -4.71 8.99 2.61
CA GLU A 31 -5.58 9.05 1.45
C GLU A 31 -6.72 10.05 1.71
N TRP A 32 -7.34 10.54 0.62
CA TRP A 32 -8.22 11.70 0.69
C TRP A 32 -9.59 11.41 1.34
N ASN A 33 -10.54 10.88 0.57
CA ASN A 33 -11.86 10.54 1.07
C ASN A 33 -11.86 9.08 1.57
N LEU A 34 -12.34 8.87 2.80
CA LEU A 34 -12.58 7.50 3.29
C LEU A 34 -13.74 6.84 2.53
N ALA A 35 -14.82 7.58 2.25
CA ALA A 35 -15.99 7.04 1.59
C ALA A 35 -16.71 8.08 0.73
N ASN A 36 -17.37 7.60 -0.32
CA ASN A 36 -18.30 8.36 -1.17
C ASN A 36 -19.49 7.47 -1.57
N ASP A 37 -20.55 8.08 -2.09
CA ASP A 37 -21.59 7.35 -2.82
C ASP A 37 -21.13 6.93 -4.24
N PRO A 38 -21.92 6.14 -5.00
CA PRO A 38 -21.55 5.72 -6.36
C PRO A 38 -21.38 6.86 -7.37
N THR A 39 -21.87 8.07 -7.05
CA THR A 39 -21.72 9.28 -7.87
C THR A 39 -20.53 10.12 -7.45
N PHE A 40 -19.67 9.61 -6.55
CA PHE A 40 -18.51 10.30 -5.97
C PHE A 40 -18.88 11.53 -5.13
N GLY A 41 -20.13 11.60 -4.67
CA GLY A 41 -20.66 12.68 -3.86
C GLY A 41 -20.50 12.45 -2.35
N PRO A 42 -20.81 13.48 -1.55
CA PRO A 42 -21.03 14.87 -1.99
C PRO A 42 -19.69 15.58 -2.30
N HIS A 43 -19.71 16.51 -3.25
CA HIS A 43 -18.59 17.42 -3.53
C HIS A 43 -19.08 18.86 -3.73
N THR A 44 -18.21 19.85 -3.54
CA THR A 44 -18.57 21.27 -3.71
C THR A 44 -18.69 21.65 -5.19
N PRO A 45 -19.43 22.72 -5.54
CA PRO A 45 -19.38 23.31 -6.88
C PRO A 45 -17.95 23.73 -7.23
N GLY A 46 -17.45 23.28 -8.39
CA GLY A 46 -16.04 23.44 -8.78
C GLY A 46 -15.05 22.48 -8.10
N GLY A 47 -15.54 21.64 -7.17
CA GLY A 47 -14.75 20.58 -6.54
C GLY A 47 -14.55 19.36 -7.45
N CYS A 48 -13.82 18.37 -6.94
CA CYS A 48 -13.48 17.17 -7.69
C CYS A 48 -14.71 16.27 -7.90
N THR A 49 -15.10 16.10 -9.16
CA THR A 49 -16.25 15.28 -9.59
C THR A 49 -15.89 13.82 -9.88
N GLU A 50 -14.60 13.47 -9.80
CA GLU A 50 -14.06 12.13 -10.11
C GLU A 50 -13.21 11.54 -8.97
N CYS A 51 -13.33 12.11 -7.77
CA CYS A 51 -12.58 11.70 -6.59
C CYS A 51 -13.22 10.49 -5.93
N LYS A 52 -12.71 9.31 -6.30
CA LYS A 52 -13.10 8.02 -5.73
C LYS A 52 -12.42 7.81 -4.38
N GLY A 53 -13.21 7.66 -3.32
CA GLY A 53 -12.70 7.38 -1.97
C GLY A 53 -12.31 5.93 -1.78
N ALA A 54 -11.75 5.63 -0.61
CA ALA A 54 -11.35 4.28 -0.24
C ALA A 54 -12.53 3.29 -0.24
N LEU A 55 -13.73 3.76 0.09
CA LEU A 55 -14.96 2.99 0.07
C LEU A 55 -16.01 3.66 -0.83
N THR A 56 -16.82 2.85 -1.51
CA THR A 56 -18.08 3.28 -2.13
C THR A 56 -19.25 2.68 -1.36
N ILE A 57 -20.16 3.51 -0.89
CA ILE A 57 -21.30 3.12 -0.04
C ILE A 57 -22.61 3.28 -0.83
N ALA A 58 -23.37 2.20 -0.94
CA ALA A 58 -24.72 2.15 -1.51
C ALA A 58 -25.57 1.15 -0.70
N ASN A 59 -26.23 0.19 -1.35
CA ASN A 59 -26.87 -0.95 -0.68
C ASN A 59 -25.85 -1.95 -0.07
N GLY A 60 -24.55 -1.65 -0.19
CA GLY A 60 -23.43 -2.40 0.36
C GLY A 60 -22.16 -1.55 0.33
N VAL A 61 -21.02 -2.15 0.67
CA VAL A 61 -19.71 -1.47 0.72
C VAL A 61 -18.76 -2.08 -0.29
N THR A 62 -18.29 -1.29 -1.24
CA THR A 62 -17.22 -1.65 -2.17
C THR A 62 -15.90 -1.04 -1.70
N ARG A 63 -14.85 -1.87 -1.64
CA ARG A 63 -13.49 -1.41 -1.30
C ARG A 63 -12.74 -1.06 -2.57
N ASN A 64 -12.22 0.17 -2.62
CA ASN A 64 -11.43 0.69 -3.74
C ASN A 64 -9.94 0.58 -3.43
N VAL A 65 -9.10 0.94 -4.41
CA VAL A 65 -7.64 0.89 -4.30
C VAL A 65 -7.11 1.57 -3.04
N ALA A 66 -7.60 2.78 -2.72
CA ALA A 66 -7.18 3.52 -1.54
C ALA A 66 -7.42 2.75 -0.22
N TYR A 67 -8.46 1.91 -0.14
CA TYR A 67 -8.65 1.03 1.02
C TYR A 67 -7.51 0.01 1.13
N TYR A 68 -7.20 -0.67 0.02
CA TYR A 68 -6.20 -1.74 0.03
C TYR A 68 -4.80 -1.22 0.31
N ILE A 69 -4.41 -0.06 -0.24
CA ILE A 69 -3.06 0.46 0.03
C ILE A 69 -2.86 0.81 1.51
N ILE A 70 -3.88 1.41 2.13
CA ILE A 70 -3.83 1.75 3.55
C ILE A 70 -3.90 0.47 4.38
N ALA A 71 -4.74 -0.50 4.01
CA ALA A 71 -4.87 -1.78 4.72
C ALA A 71 -3.56 -2.61 4.69
N HIS A 72 -2.80 -2.57 3.60
CA HIS A 72 -1.49 -3.23 3.51
C HIS A 72 -0.46 -2.67 4.50
N ALA A 73 -0.60 -1.41 4.92
CA ALA A 73 0.30 -0.76 5.88
C ALA A 73 -0.30 -0.67 7.29
N ALA A 74 -1.40 0.08 7.45
CA ALA A 74 -1.97 0.46 8.75
C ALA A 74 -2.42 -0.73 9.61
N LYS A 75 -2.81 -1.86 9.01
CA LYS A 75 -3.18 -3.07 9.76
C LYS A 75 -1.99 -3.68 10.51
N PHE A 76 -0.77 -3.49 10.01
CA PHE A 76 0.42 -4.18 10.50
C PHE A 76 1.48 -3.23 11.07
N VAL A 77 1.43 -1.95 10.73
CA VAL A 77 2.37 -0.91 11.16
C VAL A 77 1.66 0.06 12.12
N PRO A 78 1.51 -0.30 13.41
CA PRO A 78 0.83 0.56 14.38
C PRO A 78 1.65 1.83 14.69
N PRO A 79 1.02 2.87 15.29
CA PRO A 79 1.73 4.03 15.80
C PRO A 79 2.90 3.64 16.71
N GLY A 80 4.02 4.35 16.58
CA GLY A 80 5.27 4.04 17.30
C GLY A 80 6.19 3.05 16.58
N SER A 81 5.76 2.46 15.46
CA SER A 81 6.65 1.67 14.60
C SER A 81 7.78 2.54 14.03
N VAL A 82 8.98 1.97 13.97
CA VAL A 82 10.19 2.64 13.48
C VAL A 82 10.57 2.05 12.13
N ARG A 83 10.73 2.89 11.10
CA ARG A 83 11.26 2.43 9.82
C ARG A 83 12.70 1.96 10.00
N ILE A 84 13.01 0.77 9.49
CA ILE A 84 14.37 0.21 9.47
C ILE A 84 14.91 0.19 8.03
N GLY A 85 16.23 -0.01 7.90
CA GLY A 85 16.88 -0.10 6.60
C GLY A 85 16.45 -1.36 5.84
N SER A 86 16.18 -1.21 4.54
CA SER A 86 16.00 -2.30 3.58
C SER A 86 16.48 -1.86 2.20
N ASN A 87 16.97 -2.79 1.38
CA ASN A 87 17.35 -2.53 -0.01
C ASN A 87 16.13 -2.61 -0.95
N ILE A 88 16.34 -2.24 -2.21
CA ILE A 88 15.42 -2.56 -3.32
C ILE A 88 16.05 -3.72 -4.10
N ALA A 89 15.25 -4.72 -4.47
CA ALA A 89 15.72 -5.92 -5.16
C ALA A 89 15.03 -6.04 -6.52
N GLY A 90 15.72 -5.61 -7.58
CA GLY A 90 15.12 -5.55 -8.92
C GLY A 90 13.83 -4.73 -8.92
N ASN A 91 12.73 -5.35 -9.36
CA ASN A 91 11.40 -4.72 -9.40
C ASN A 91 10.63 -4.76 -8.08
N ILE A 92 11.22 -5.25 -6.99
CA ILE A 92 10.58 -5.30 -5.68
C ILE A 92 10.86 -4.03 -4.90
N HIS A 93 9.90 -3.09 -4.95
CA HIS A 93 9.90 -1.91 -4.09
C HIS A 93 9.31 -2.26 -2.73
N ASN A 94 9.97 -1.87 -1.65
CA ASN A 94 9.51 -2.22 -0.31
C ASN A 94 9.85 -1.16 0.74
N VAL A 95 9.17 -1.22 1.88
CA VAL A 95 9.54 -0.50 3.10
C VAL A 95 9.42 -1.46 4.29
N ALA A 96 10.36 -1.35 5.23
CA ALA A 96 10.44 -2.22 6.40
C ALA A 96 10.32 -1.43 7.71
N PHE A 97 9.66 -2.02 8.70
CA PHE A 97 9.44 -1.44 10.03
C PHE A 97 9.75 -2.44 11.13
N LYS A 98 10.18 -1.92 12.28
CA LYS A 98 10.13 -2.61 13.57
C LYS A 98 8.97 -2.02 14.39
N THR A 99 8.02 -2.85 14.80
CA THR A 99 6.87 -2.42 15.59
C THR A 99 7.23 -2.26 17.07
N PRO A 100 6.39 -1.59 17.89
CA PRO A 100 6.56 -1.52 19.34
C PRO A 100 6.58 -2.90 20.02
N GLU A 101 5.89 -3.88 19.44
CA GLU A 101 5.88 -5.28 19.88
C GLU A 101 7.12 -6.07 19.40
N ASN A 102 8.13 -5.39 18.85
CA ASN A 102 9.36 -5.98 18.28
C ASN A 102 9.16 -6.89 17.05
N LYS A 103 7.99 -6.85 16.40
CA LYS A 103 7.77 -7.54 15.11
C LYS A 103 8.44 -6.77 13.98
N ILE A 104 8.90 -7.48 12.95
CA ILE A 104 9.34 -6.89 11.70
C ILE A 104 8.20 -6.96 10.69
N VAL A 105 7.95 -5.85 10.01
CA VAL A 105 6.92 -5.74 8.97
C VAL A 105 7.57 -5.26 7.69
N VAL A 106 7.33 -5.95 6.58
CA VAL A 106 7.77 -5.52 5.25
C VAL A 106 6.55 -5.41 4.34
N VAL A 107 6.31 -4.21 3.82
CA VAL A 107 5.34 -4.00 2.73
C VAL A 107 6.14 -3.97 1.43
N ALA A 108 5.82 -4.87 0.50
CA ALA A 108 6.51 -4.99 -0.78
C ALA A 108 5.53 -5.04 -1.95
N VAL A 109 5.91 -4.43 -3.07
CA VAL A 109 5.18 -4.49 -4.34
C VAL A 109 6.10 -4.94 -5.46
N ASN A 110 5.62 -5.86 -6.29
CA ASN A 110 6.26 -6.21 -7.54
C ASN A 110 5.81 -5.21 -8.62
N ASP A 111 6.70 -4.30 -9.01
CA ASP A 111 6.41 -3.28 -10.01
C ASP A 111 6.41 -3.81 -11.46
N GLY A 112 6.75 -5.09 -11.65
CA GLY A 112 6.72 -5.76 -12.95
C GLY A 112 5.35 -6.35 -13.31
N ASN A 113 5.29 -6.96 -14.50
CA ASN A 113 4.11 -7.69 -14.99
C ASN A 113 4.26 -9.22 -14.90
N GLN A 114 5.44 -9.71 -14.50
CA GLN A 114 5.74 -11.13 -14.36
C GLN A 114 5.99 -11.48 -12.88
N PRO A 115 5.73 -12.73 -12.46
CA PRO A 115 6.11 -13.20 -11.14
C PRO A 115 7.61 -13.00 -10.87
N VAL A 116 7.95 -12.57 -9.66
CA VAL A 116 9.33 -12.40 -9.22
C VAL A 116 9.56 -13.22 -7.96
N ASN A 117 10.61 -14.05 -8.00
CA ASN A 117 11.10 -14.76 -6.82
C ASN A 117 12.19 -13.91 -6.16
N PHE A 118 12.08 -13.71 -4.84
CA PHE A 118 13.08 -13.01 -4.05
C PHE A 118 13.13 -13.60 -2.64
N ASN A 119 14.22 -13.34 -1.94
CA ASN A 119 14.34 -13.75 -0.53
C ASN A 119 14.23 -12.53 0.37
N ILE A 120 13.46 -12.65 1.45
CA ILE A 120 13.55 -11.74 2.59
C ILE A 120 14.65 -12.29 3.50
N ARG A 121 15.70 -11.50 3.72
CA ARG A 121 16.77 -11.82 4.67
C ARG A 121 16.63 -10.99 5.93
N TYR A 122 16.63 -11.65 7.08
CA TYR A 122 16.74 -10.99 8.37
C TYR A 122 17.74 -11.75 9.24
N LYS A 123 18.83 -11.06 9.63
CA LYS A 123 20.02 -11.71 10.22
C LYS A 123 20.53 -12.83 9.29
N GLU A 124 20.65 -14.05 9.80
CA GLU A 124 21.12 -15.24 9.06
C GLU A 124 19.97 -16.13 8.56
N GLN A 125 18.73 -15.65 8.68
CA GLN A 125 17.54 -16.37 8.23
C GLN A 125 17.02 -15.81 6.90
N TRP A 126 16.44 -16.70 6.10
CA TRP A 126 15.94 -16.42 4.78
C TRP A 126 14.52 -16.97 4.62
N ALA A 127 13.64 -16.18 4.03
CA ALA A 127 12.31 -16.61 3.60
C ALA A 127 12.19 -16.43 2.08
N PRO A 128 12.07 -17.53 1.30
CA PRO A 128 11.84 -17.45 -0.13
C PRO A 128 10.39 -17.05 -0.41
N ILE A 129 10.20 -16.02 -1.23
CA ILE A 129 8.89 -15.46 -1.59
C ILE A 129 8.76 -15.42 -3.11
N SER A 130 7.56 -15.74 -3.61
CA SER A 130 7.16 -15.48 -4.98
C SER A 130 6.01 -14.48 -4.98
N LEU A 131 6.13 -13.38 -5.72
CA LEU A 131 5.09 -12.35 -5.82
C LEU A 131 4.72 -12.14 -7.29
N ALA A 132 3.45 -12.33 -7.62
CA ALA A 132 2.92 -12.12 -8.97
C ALA A 132 3.17 -10.67 -9.46
N GLY A 133 3.15 -10.48 -10.78
CA GLY A 133 3.27 -9.13 -11.37
C GLY A 133 2.18 -8.19 -10.86
N GLY A 134 2.55 -6.99 -10.41
CA GLY A 134 1.62 -6.02 -9.85
C GLY A 134 1.08 -6.33 -8.45
N ALA A 135 1.42 -7.50 -7.89
CA ALA A 135 0.92 -7.88 -6.57
C ALA A 135 1.69 -7.17 -5.44
N VAL A 136 1.02 -7.09 -4.30
CA VAL A 136 1.50 -6.46 -3.07
C VAL A 136 1.47 -7.51 -1.96
N GLY A 137 2.54 -7.62 -1.20
CA GLY A 137 2.64 -8.49 -0.04
C GLY A 137 3.00 -7.69 1.21
N THR A 138 2.36 -8.03 2.34
CA THR A 138 2.79 -7.57 3.66
C THR A 138 3.21 -8.77 4.48
N PHE A 139 4.49 -8.81 4.86
CA PHE A 139 5.12 -9.90 5.58
C PHE A 139 5.38 -9.46 7.01
N VAL A 140 5.07 -10.32 7.98
CA VAL A 140 5.19 -10.02 9.42
C VAL A 140 5.81 -11.21 10.13
N TRP A 141 6.82 -10.96 10.96
CA TRP A 141 7.45 -11.97 11.82
C TRP A 141 8.03 -11.37 13.10
#